data_AF-A0A265DUI3-F1
#
_entry.id   AF-A0A265DUI3-F1
#
_cell.length_a   1.000
_cell.length_b   1.000
_cell.length_c   1.000
_cell.angle_alpha   90.00
_cell.angle_beta   90.00
_cell.angle_gamma   90.00
#
_symmetry.space_group_name_H-M   'P 1'
#
loop_
_entity.id
_entity.type
_entity.pdbx_description
1 polymer ?
#
loop_
_entity_poly.entity_id
_entity_poly.type
_entity_poly.pdbx_seq_one_letter_code
_entity_poly.pdbx_strand_id
1 'polypeptide(L)'
;MAVLVEATAILVRGSAIDEKVAGGWEAFKAALPKCNVSSDDELVSISLIEPAEVRQLAEKLASLGLGFAWGGHFEDIAFADQKRGLITQCDWLVFETVNIGIGGTPPEVAICRLANSHSHELRVPEGWRYQGSLTEQFGS
;
A
#
# COMPACT_ATOMS: atom_id res chain seq x y z
N MET A 1 5.72 -10.28 -2.69
CA MET A 1 6.43 -10.03 -1.41
C MET A 1 5.41 -9.32 -0.53
N ALA A 2 5.77 -8.51 0.46
CA ALA A 2 4.81 -7.67 1.19
C ALA A 2 5.26 -6.21 1.23
N VAL A 3 4.31 -5.30 1.31
CA VAL A 3 4.51 -3.86 1.49
C VAL A 3 3.94 -3.40 2.83
N LEU A 4 4.60 -2.43 3.46
CA LEU A 4 4.12 -1.82 4.69
C LEU A 4 2.79 -1.08 4.47
N VAL A 5 1.87 -1.25 5.41
CA VAL A 5 0.66 -0.42 5.56
C VAL A 5 0.86 0.45 6.80
N GLU A 6 1.13 1.73 6.58
CA GLU A 6 1.27 2.73 7.64
C GLU A 6 0.26 3.87 7.41
N ALA A 7 -0.36 4.32 8.49
CA ALA A 7 -1.53 5.20 8.51
C ALA A 7 -2.63 4.66 7.59
N THR A 8 -3.06 5.47 6.61
CA THR A 8 -3.87 5.00 5.50
C THR A 8 -2.98 4.79 4.28
N ALA A 9 -3.07 3.62 3.66
CA ALA A 9 -2.31 3.29 2.45
C ALA A 9 -3.23 3.13 1.25
N ILE A 10 -2.79 3.68 0.11
CA ILE A 10 -3.31 3.32 -1.22
C ILE A 10 -2.42 2.22 -1.78
N LEU A 11 -3.02 1.08 -2.12
CA LEU A 11 -2.35 -0.07 -2.69
C LEU A 11 -2.71 -0.22 -4.17
N VAL A 12 -1.71 -0.32 -5.03
CA VAL A 12 -1.88 -0.42 -6.48
C VAL A 12 -1.24 -1.70 -6.99
N ARG A 13 -1.95 -2.44 -7.85
CA ARG A 13 -1.38 -3.59 -8.56
C ARG A 13 -0.30 -3.12 -9.54
N GLY A 14 0.91 -3.67 -9.44
CA GLY A 14 2.00 -3.38 -10.36
C GLY A 14 1.62 -3.67 -11.81
N SER A 15 1.00 -4.83 -12.08
CA SER A 15 0.54 -5.20 -13.42
C SER A 15 -0.44 -4.21 -14.03
N ALA A 16 -1.31 -3.60 -13.22
CA ALA A 16 -2.26 -2.61 -13.70
C ALA A 16 -1.58 -1.31 -14.13
N ILE A 17 -0.45 -0.95 -13.50
CA ILE A 17 0.35 0.20 -13.92
C ILE A 17 0.91 -0.04 -15.32
N ASP A 18 1.49 -1.22 -15.55
CA ASP A 18 2.07 -1.57 -16.85
C ASP A 18 1.02 -1.68 -17.96
N GLU A 19 -0.17 -2.20 -17.65
CA GLU A 19 -1.24 -2.42 -18.61
C GLU A 19 -2.03 -1.15 -18.95
N LYS A 20 -2.27 -0.28 -17.97
CA LYS A 20 -3.29 0.78 -18.08
C LYS A 20 -2.71 2.20 -18.06
N VAL A 21 -1.56 2.43 -17.43
CA VAL A 21 -0.98 3.77 -17.34
C VAL A 21 -0.19 4.08 -18.60
N ALA A 22 -0.64 5.08 -19.37
CA ALA A 22 0.12 5.57 -20.51
C ALA A 22 1.46 6.16 -20.04
N GLY A 23 2.58 5.59 -20.54
CA GLY A 23 3.92 5.90 -20.06
C GLY A 23 4.41 5.04 -18.88
N GLY A 24 3.58 4.07 -18.45
CA GLY A 24 3.93 3.03 -17.48
C GLY A 24 4.42 3.57 -16.14
N TRP A 25 5.40 2.87 -15.57
CA TRP A 25 5.96 3.14 -14.25
C TRP A 25 6.45 4.58 -14.05
N GLU A 26 7.10 5.19 -15.05
CA GLU A 26 7.63 6.55 -14.93
C GLU A 26 6.53 7.61 -14.87
N ALA A 27 5.47 7.44 -15.68
CA ALA A 27 4.30 8.32 -15.61
C ALA A 27 3.55 8.17 -14.28
N PHE A 28 3.42 6.93 -13.80
CA PHE A 28 2.85 6.64 -12.49
C PHE A 28 3.65 7.31 -11.36
N LYS A 29 4.98 7.13 -11.30
CA LYS A 29 5.84 7.79 -10.30
C LYS A 29 5.73 9.30 -10.33
N ALA A 30 5.70 9.91 -11.53
CA ALA A 30 5.56 11.36 -11.66
C ALA A 30 4.22 11.88 -11.11
N ALA A 31 3.21 11.02 -11.03
CA ALA A 31 1.93 11.34 -10.40
C ALA A 31 1.92 11.16 -8.89
N LEU A 32 2.87 10.43 -8.30
CA LEU A 32 2.91 10.23 -6.86
C LEU A 32 3.36 11.50 -6.12
N PRO A 33 2.91 11.70 -4.87
CA PRO A 33 3.49 12.73 -4.02
C PRO A 33 4.96 12.40 -3.73
N LYS A 34 5.73 13.37 -3.23
CA LYS A 34 7.06 13.13 -2.63
C LYS A 34 6.94 12.42 -1.28
N CYS A 35 6.11 11.38 -1.18
CA CYS A 35 5.78 10.70 0.07
C CYS A 35 6.31 9.26 0.09
N ASN A 36 6.04 8.60 1.21
CA ASN A 36 6.47 7.26 1.58
C ASN A 36 5.87 6.19 0.64
N VAL A 37 6.54 5.96 -0.48
CA VAL A 37 6.22 4.90 -1.43
C VAL A 37 7.09 3.68 -1.14
N SER A 38 6.48 2.50 -1.14
CA SER A 38 7.18 1.22 -1.17
C SER A 38 6.63 0.37 -2.30
N SER A 39 7.48 -0.39 -2.96
CA SER A 39 7.09 -1.33 -4.00
C SER A 39 7.82 -2.63 -3.80
N ASP A 40 7.13 -3.72 -4.11
CA ASP A 40 7.68 -5.07 -4.12
C ASP A 40 7.67 -5.72 -5.52
N ASP A 41 7.57 -4.87 -6.54
CA ASP A 41 7.41 -5.17 -7.97
C ASP A 41 6.02 -5.75 -8.34
N GLU A 42 5.30 -6.36 -7.39
CA GLU A 42 3.94 -6.86 -7.59
C GLU A 42 2.88 -5.85 -7.13
N LEU A 43 3.20 -5.11 -6.08
CA LEU A 43 2.36 -4.15 -5.37
C LEU A 43 3.13 -2.88 -5.08
N VAL A 44 2.41 -1.76 -5.16
CA VAL A 44 2.87 -0.46 -4.70
C VAL A 44 2.01 -0.03 -3.53
N SER A 45 2.65 0.34 -2.42
CA SER A 45 2.01 0.98 -1.27
C SER A 45 2.42 2.45 -1.19
N ILE A 46 1.43 3.33 -1.06
CA ILE A 46 1.62 4.76 -0.86
C ILE A 46 0.97 5.13 0.47
N SER A 47 1.79 5.42 1.49
CA SER A 47 1.30 5.82 2.81
C SER A 47 0.93 7.30 2.83
N LEU A 48 -0.26 7.59 3.36
CA LEU A 48 -0.84 8.92 3.48
C LEU A 48 -1.37 9.11 4.90
N ILE A 49 -1.12 10.29 5.46
CA ILE A 49 -1.57 10.64 6.82
C ILE A 49 -2.96 11.26 6.76
N GLU A 50 -3.20 12.14 5.78
CA GLU A 50 -4.42 12.93 5.73
C GLU A 50 -5.49 12.29 4.83
N PRO A 51 -6.72 12.04 5.33
CA PRO A 51 -7.80 11.46 4.53
C PRO A 51 -8.13 12.24 3.25
N ALA A 52 -7.94 13.57 3.27
CA ALA A 52 -8.13 14.40 2.09
C ALA A 52 -7.12 14.09 0.97
N GLU A 53 -5.88 13.74 1.32
CA GLU A 53 -4.85 13.35 0.36
C GLU A 53 -5.16 12.00 -0.29
N VAL A 54 -5.78 11.07 0.47
CA VAL A 54 -6.20 9.76 -0.05
C VAL A 54 -7.16 9.94 -1.22
N ARG A 55 -8.17 10.79 -1.05
CA ARG A 55 -9.16 11.05 -2.10
C ARG A 55 -8.53 11.72 -3.33
N GLN A 56 -7.71 12.76 -3.12
CA GLN A 56 -7.06 13.48 -4.21
C GLN A 56 -6.12 12.57 -5.01
N LEU A 57 -5.34 11.73 -4.33
CA LEU A 57 -4.45 10.79 -4.99
C LEU A 57 -5.24 9.71 -5.74
N ALA A 58 -6.30 9.16 -5.15
CA ALA A 58 -7.15 8.18 -5.83
C ALA A 58 -7.75 8.76 -7.14
N GLU A 59 -8.30 9.97 -7.10
CA GLU A 59 -8.82 10.67 -8.28
C GLU A 59 -7.72 10.92 -9.32
N LYS A 60 -6.50 11.27 -8.88
CA LYS A 60 -5.35 11.43 -9.78
C LYS A 60 -4.96 10.11 -10.44
N LEU A 61 -4.88 9.01 -9.69
CA LEU A 61 -4.57 7.68 -10.22
C LEU A 61 -5.65 7.19 -11.21
N ALA A 62 -6.93 7.48 -10.93
CA ALA A 62 -8.00 7.20 -11.88
C ALA A 62 -7.86 7.97 -13.19
N SER A 63 -7.38 9.22 -13.16
CA SER A 63 -7.12 9.97 -14.40
C SER A 63 -5.96 9.39 -15.22
N LEU A 64 -5.13 8.52 -14.65
CA LEU A 64 -4.11 7.73 -15.36
C LEU A 64 -4.66 6.42 -15.95
N GLY A 65 -5.92 6.08 -15.71
CA GLY A 65 -6.56 4.86 -16.20
C GLY A 65 -6.68 3.73 -15.17
N LEU A 66 -6.26 3.94 -13.91
CA LEU A 66 -6.36 2.93 -12.85
C LEU A 66 -7.77 2.93 -12.23
N GLY A 67 -8.42 1.77 -12.25
CA GLY A 67 -9.79 1.59 -11.78
C GLY A 67 -9.88 1.33 -10.27
N PHE A 68 -10.84 2.00 -9.64
CA PHE A 68 -11.28 1.69 -8.28
C PHE A 68 -12.74 2.10 -8.11
N ALA A 69 -13.38 1.60 -7.06
CA ALA A 69 -14.69 2.07 -6.65
C ALA A 69 -14.74 2.12 -5.10
N TRP A 70 -15.79 2.72 -4.53
CA TRP A 70 -15.90 2.89 -3.08
C TRP A 70 -16.86 1.89 -2.41
N GLY A 71 -17.50 0.98 -3.17
CA GLY A 71 -18.40 -0.04 -2.63
C GLY A 71 -18.65 -1.28 -3.53
N GLY A 72 -17.71 -1.63 -4.42
CA GLY A 72 -17.77 -2.81 -5.30
C GLY A 72 -16.56 -3.74 -5.13
N HIS A 73 -16.32 -4.61 -6.11
CA HIS A 73 -15.09 -5.42 -6.22
C HIS A 73 -14.02 -4.59 -6.93
N PHE A 74 -12.83 -4.40 -6.34
CA PHE A 74 -11.86 -3.43 -6.90
C PHE A 74 -10.70 -4.07 -7.62
N GLU A 75 -10.45 -3.56 -8.82
CA GLU A 75 -9.53 -4.10 -9.78
C GLU A 75 -8.11 -3.58 -9.52
N ASP A 76 -7.80 -2.31 -9.76
CA ASP A 76 -6.38 -1.89 -9.80
C ASP A 76 -5.88 -1.28 -8.49
N ILE A 77 -6.78 -0.69 -7.71
CA ILE A 77 -6.46 0.03 -6.48
C ILE A 77 -7.32 -0.49 -5.32
N ALA A 78 -6.70 -0.64 -4.15
CA ALA A 78 -7.34 -0.92 -2.89
C ALA A 78 -6.84 0.03 -1.79
N PHE A 79 -7.58 0.11 -0.70
CA PHE A 79 -7.27 0.99 0.43
C PHE A 79 -7.16 0.17 1.70
N ALA A 80 -6.16 0.48 2.51
CA ALA A 80 -5.93 -0.16 3.80
C ALA A 80 -5.67 0.91 4.87
N ASP A 81 -6.07 0.60 6.10
CA ASP A 81 -5.72 1.37 7.29
C ASP A 81 -4.99 0.45 8.25
N GLN A 82 -3.89 0.93 8.85
CA GLN A 82 -3.03 0.11 9.70
C GLN A 82 -3.75 -0.53 10.90
N LYS A 83 -4.87 0.06 11.37
CA LYS A 83 -5.67 -0.47 12.48
C LYS A 83 -6.87 -1.26 12.01
N ARG A 84 -7.52 -0.82 10.92
CA ARG A 84 -8.81 -1.36 10.48
C ARG A 84 -8.67 -2.46 9.43
N GLY A 85 -7.48 -2.64 8.85
CA GLY A 85 -7.25 -3.58 7.77
C GLY A 85 -7.67 -3.02 6.40
N LEU A 86 -8.08 -3.90 5.50
CA LEU A 86 -8.60 -3.50 4.19
C LEU A 86 -9.91 -2.73 4.36
N ILE A 87 -9.92 -1.48 3.90
CA ILE A 87 -11.12 -0.62 3.85
C ILE A 87 -12.04 -1.09 2.72
N THR A 88 -11.44 -1.58 1.65
CA THR A 88 -12.12 -2.03 0.44
C THR A 88 -12.05 -3.55 0.28
N GLN A 89 -13.18 -4.19 -0.06
CA GLN A 89 -13.20 -5.62 -0.36
C GLN A 89 -12.32 -5.92 -1.58
N CYS A 90 -11.39 -6.86 -1.40
CA CYS A 90 -10.37 -7.17 -2.39
C CYS A 90 -9.92 -8.62 -2.22
N ASP A 91 -10.02 -9.42 -3.29
CA ASP A 91 -9.64 -10.82 -3.28
C ASP A 91 -8.17 -11.05 -3.69
N TRP A 92 -7.53 -10.01 -4.24
CA TRP A 92 -6.13 -10.07 -4.69
C TRP A 92 -5.14 -9.56 -3.63
N LEU A 93 -5.62 -9.08 -2.48
CA LEU A 93 -4.78 -8.68 -1.34
C LEU A 93 -5.01 -9.57 -0.14
N VAL A 94 -3.91 -9.82 0.57
CA VAL A 94 -3.94 -10.33 1.94
C VAL A 94 -3.38 -9.24 2.84
N PHE A 95 -4.18 -8.80 3.81
CA PHE A 95 -3.75 -7.91 4.89
C PHE A 95 -3.44 -8.75 6.13
N GLU A 96 -2.28 -8.49 6.74
CA GLU A 96 -1.84 -9.18 7.95
C GLU A 96 -1.12 -8.21 8.89
N THR A 97 -1.07 -8.58 10.17
CA THR A 97 -0.15 -7.98 11.13
C THR A 97 0.97 -8.97 11.41
N VAL A 98 2.22 -8.54 11.27
CA VAL A 98 3.40 -9.40 11.44
C VAL A 98 4.38 -8.82 12.44
N ASN A 99 5.03 -9.70 13.20
CA ASN A 99 6.11 -9.34 14.11
C ASN A 99 7.43 -9.16 13.34
N ILE A 100 8.07 -8.00 13.50
CA ILE A 100 9.36 -7.67 12.88
C ILE A 100 10.51 -7.62 13.89
N GLY A 101 10.23 -7.91 15.16
CA GLY A 101 11.25 -8.05 16.19
C GLY A 101 12.03 -9.37 16.10
N ILE A 102 13.02 -9.50 16.98
CA ILE A 102 13.92 -10.65 16.99
C ILE A 102 13.17 -11.91 17.43
N GLY A 103 13.23 -12.98 16.63
CA GLY A 103 12.59 -14.25 16.98
C GLY A 103 11.06 -14.21 16.94
N GLY A 104 10.47 -13.27 16.17
CA GLY A 104 9.02 -13.14 16.05
C GLY A 104 8.36 -12.43 17.24
N THR A 105 9.14 -11.67 18.03
CA THR A 105 8.61 -10.80 19.07
C THR A 105 8.18 -9.44 18.50
N PRO A 106 7.47 -8.61 19.28
CA PRO A 106 7.24 -7.21 18.94
C PRO A 106 8.54 -6.48 18.55
N PRO A 107 8.45 -5.44 17.71
CA PRO A 107 7.21 -4.76 17.33
C PRO A 107 6.43 -5.42 16.19
N GLU A 108 5.13 -5.08 16.11
CA GLU A 108 4.24 -5.52 15.04
C GLU A 108 4.02 -4.42 14.01
N VAL A 109 3.84 -4.82 12.75
CA VAL A 109 3.52 -3.90 11.65
C VAL A 109 2.40 -4.47 10.80
N ALA A 110 1.54 -3.59 10.29
CA ALA A 110 0.53 -3.94 9.31
C ALA A 110 1.15 -4.03 7.92
N ILE A 111 0.81 -5.07 7.18
CA ILE A 111 1.34 -5.34 5.84
C ILE A 111 0.23 -5.75 4.88
N CYS A 112 0.48 -5.54 3.60
CA CYS A 112 -0.28 -6.16 2.52
C CYS A 112 0.64 -6.92 1.58
N ARG A 113 0.13 -8.03 1.05
CA ARG A 113 0.78 -8.81 -0.02
C ARG A 113 -0.23 -9.20 -1.08
N LEU A 114 0.25 -9.51 -2.29
CA LEU A 114 -0.59 -10.07 -3.33
C LEU A 114 -1.05 -11.47 -2.89
N ALA A 115 -2.32 -11.81 -3.13
CA ALA A 115 -2.84 -13.14 -2.88
C ALA A 115 -2.00 -14.17 -3.65
N ASN A 116 -1.60 -15.25 -2.96
CA ASN A 116 -0.69 -16.29 -3.45
C ASN A 116 0.78 -15.86 -3.65
N SER A 117 1.21 -14.69 -3.18
CA SER A 117 2.64 -14.37 -3.16
C SER A 117 3.38 -15.28 -2.18
N HIS A 118 4.44 -15.94 -2.66
CA HIS A 118 5.21 -16.93 -1.89
C HIS A 118 6.40 -16.34 -1.12
N SER A 119 6.62 -15.02 -1.21
CA SER A 119 7.76 -14.38 -0.55
C SER A 119 7.37 -13.74 0.79
N HIS A 120 8.26 -13.88 1.76
CA HIS A 120 8.13 -13.33 3.12
C HIS A 120 8.93 -12.04 3.32
N GLU A 121 9.55 -11.49 2.28
CA GLU A 121 10.25 -10.21 2.37
C GLU A 121 9.25 -9.06 2.53
N LEU A 122 9.58 -8.12 3.43
CA LEU A 122 8.84 -6.89 3.65
C LEU A 122 9.59 -5.72 3.02
N ARG A 123 8.89 -4.97 2.16
CA ARG A 123 9.32 -3.69 1.61
C ARG A 123 8.71 -2.55 2.43
N VAL A 124 9.59 -1.67 2.90
CA VAL A 124 9.23 -0.44 3.61
C VAL A 124 9.65 0.77 2.78
N PRO A 125 9.05 1.95 3.00
CA PRO A 125 9.51 3.18 2.37
C PRO A 125 10.99 3.45 2.65
N GLU A 126 11.67 4.11 1.72
CA GLU A 126 13.08 4.45 1.89
C GLU A 126 13.31 5.27 3.17
N GLY A 127 14.28 4.86 3.97
CA GLY A 127 14.61 5.54 5.24
C GLY A 127 13.62 5.29 6.38
N TRP A 128 12.56 4.50 6.17
CA TRP A 128 11.62 4.15 7.23
C TRP A 128 12.31 3.39 8.37
N ARG A 129 11.92 3.72 9.60
CA ARG A 129 12.35 3.04 10.84
C ARG A 129 11.15 2.93 11.74
N TYR A 130 11.07 1.83 12.50
CA TYR A 130 9.98 1.66 13.46
C TYR A 130 9.96 2.78 14.52
N GLN A 131 11.11 3.12 15.09
CA GLN A 131 11.20 4.18 16.09
C GLN A 131 10.82 5.55 15.50
N GLY A 132 9.86 6.22 16.13
CA GLY A 132 9.29 7.49 15.71
C GLY A 132 8.21 7.38 14.63
N SER A 133 7.89 6.16 14.16
CA SER A 133 6.91 5.94 13.09
C SER A 133 5.46 6.06 13.56
N LEU A 134 4.54 6.19 12.62
CA LEU A 134 3.10 6.13 12.94
C LEU A 134 2.70 4.72 13.36
N THR A 135 3.45 3.72 12.91
CA THR A 135 3.31 2.34 13.38
C THR A 135 3.72 2.19 14.84
N GLU A 136 4.74 2.89 15.34
CA GLU A 136 5.07 2.85 16.78
C GLU A 136 4.04 3.63 17.61
N GLN A 137 3.59 4.79 17.13
CA GLN A 137 2.67 5.65 17.87
C GLN A 137 1.24 5.13 17.89
N PHE A 138 0.82 4.45 16.82
CA PHE A 138 -0.56 4.07 16.58
C PHE A 138 -0.71 2.64 16.04
N GLY A 139 0.35 1.86 15.86
CA GLY A 139 0.24 0.46 15.44
C GLY A 139 -0.28 -0.39 16.59
N SER A 140 -1.19 -1.32 16.27
CA SER A 140 -1.95 -2.16 17.21
C SER A 140 -2.62 -1.40 18.36
#